data_AF-A0A0U2X169-F1
#
_entry.id   AF-A0A0U2X169-F1
#
_cell.length_a   1.000
_cell.length_b   1.000
_cell.length_c   1.000
_cell.angle_alpha   90.00
_cell.angle_beta   90.00
_cell.angle_gamma   90.00
#
_symmetry.space_group_name_H-M   'P 1'
#
loop_
_entity.id
_entity.type
_entity.pdbx_description
1 polymer ?
#
loop_
_entity_poly.entity_id
_entity_poly.type
_entity_poly.pdbx_seq_one_letter_code
_entity_poly.pdbx_strand_id
1 'polypeptide(L)' 'MKTVGYAAKIQGSELTEFSFERRDLRNNDVEIEILYCGVCHSDLHAVRN' A
#
# COMPACT_ATOMS: atom_id res chain seq x y z
N MET A 1 7.46 -0.78 12.26
CA MET A 1 7.00 -2.14 11.87
C MET A 1 7.37 -2.41 10.41
N LYS A 2 8.05 -3.53 10.11
CA LYS A 2 8.30 -3.98 8.73
C LYS A 2 7.04 -4.57 8.12
N THR A 3 6.68 -4.14 6.91
CA THR A 3 5.46 -4.55 6.20
C THR A 3 5.77 -4.77 4.73
N VAL A 4 5.06 -5.70 4.10
CA VAL A 4 5.15 -5.99 2.66
C VAL A 4 3.82 -5.62 2.01
N GLY A 5 3.88 -4.99 0.85
CA GLY A 5 2.75 -4.71 -0.02
C GLY A 5 3.16 -4.76 -1.49
N TYR A 6 2.27 -4.31 -2.37
CA TYR A 6 2.53 -4.19 -3.80
C TYR A 6 2.50 -2.72 -4.20
N ALA A 7 3.46 -2.28 -5.00
CA ALA A 7 3.57 -0.88 -5.43
C ALA A 7 4.02 -0.76 -6.90
N ALA A 8 3.45 0.23 -7.60
CA ALA A 8 4.01 0.74 -8.85
C ALA A 8 5.08 1.80 -8.49
N LYS A 9 6.34 1.55 -8.87
CA LYS A 9 7.47 2.42 -8.51
C LYS A 9 7.65 3.58 -9.49
N ILE A 10 7.10 3.44 -10.69
CA ILE A 10 7.12 4.43 -11.77
C ILE A 10 5.71 4.46 -12.37
N GLN A 11 5.29 5.61 -12.89
CA GLN A 11 4.02 5.79 -13.57
C GLN A 11 3.79 4.68 -14.63
N GLY A 12 2.63 4.03 -14.56
CA GLY A 12 2.20 2.99 -15.48
C GLY A 12 2.90 1.63 -15.33
N SER A 13 3.82 1.47 -14.37
CA SER A 13 4.50 0.18 -14.18
C SER A 13 3.58 -0.86 -13.55
N GLU A 14 3.92 -2.14 -13.74
CA GLU A 14 3.29 -3.21 -12.97
C GLU A 14 3.52 -3.01 -11.47
N LEU A 15 2.56 -3.48 -10.66
CA LEU A 15 2.74 -3.52 -9.22
C LEU A 15 3.67 -4.68 -8.87
N THR A 16 4.74 -4.38 -8.14
CA THR A 16 5.73 -5.36 -7.69
C THR A 16 5.80 -5.36 -6.16
N GLU A 17 6.32 -6.45 -5.60
CA GLU A 17 6.52 -6.56 -4.15
C GLU A 17 7.38 -5.39 -3.64
N PHE A 18 6.93 -4.82 -2.53
CA PHE A 18 7.50 -3.63 -1.92
C PHE A 18 7.49 -3.75 -0.41
N SER A 19 8.69 -3.77 0.17
CA SER A 19 8.91 -3.78 1.61
C SER A 19 9.10 -2.35 2.12
N PHE A 20 8.38 -1.99 3.17
CA PHE A 20 8.43 -0.66 3.78
C PHE A 20 8.26 -0.72 5.28
N GLU A 21 8.59 0.37 5.96
CA GLU A 21 8.41 0.50 7.39
C GLU A 21 7.26 1.45 7.71
N ARG A 22 6.32 0.98 8.53
CA ARG A 22 5.34 1.86 9.18
C ARG A 22 5.94 2.39 10.48
N ARG A 23 5.63 3.65 10.76
CA ARG A 23 5.95 4.33 12.03
C ARG A 23 5.41 3.55 13.23
N ASP A 24 5.97 3.83 14.41
CA ASP A 24 5.49 3.26 15.66
C ASP A 24 4.06 3.72 16.00
N LEU A 25 3.35 2.85 16.72
CA LEU A 25 1.98 3.08 17.16
C LEU A 25 1.95 4.17 18.24
N ARG A 26 1.10 5.18 18.05
CA ARG A 26 0.84 6.21 19.06
C ARG A 26 -0.42 5.84 19.83
N ASN A 27 -0.68 6.56 20.92
CA ASN A 27 -1.78 6.30 21.84
C ASN A 27 -3.19 6.29 21.20
N ASN A 28 -3.34 6.89 20.01
CA ASN A 28 -4.61 7.02 19.30
C ASN A 28 -4.62 6.31 17.94
N ASP A 29 -3.62 5.48 17.65
CA ASP A 29 -3.57 4.71 16.41
C ASP A 29 -4.17 3.32 16.59
N VAL A 30 -4.61 2.75 15.47
CA VAL A 30 -5.09 1.37 15.40
C VAL A 30 -4.24 0.62 14.39
N GLU A 31 -3.67 -0.50 14.82
CA GLU A 31 -3.02 -1.47 13.94
C GLU A 31 -4.06 -2.45 13.40
N ILE A 32 -4.01 -2.72 12.10
CA ILE A 32 -4.98 -3.56 11.41
C ILE A 32 -4.24 -4.57 10.53
N GLU A 33 -4.57 -5.85 10.71
CA GLU A 33 -4.25 -6.90 9.75
C GLU A 33 -5.23 -6.83 8.58
N ILE A 34 -4.72 -6.50 7.39
CA ILE A 34 -5.54 -6.39 6.19
C ILE A 34 -5.76 -7.78 5.60
N LEU A 35 -6.95 -8.35 5.80
CA LEU A 35 -7.33 -9.65 5.21
C LEU A 35 -7.77 -9.51 3.75
N TYR A 36 -8.43 -8.40 3.42
CA TYR A 36 -8.97 -8.13 2.08
C TYR A 36 -8.84 -6.65 1.74
N CYS A 37 -8.56 -6.35 0.47
CA CYS A 37 -8.54 -4.99 -0.08
C CYS A 37 -9.23 -5.01 -1.46
N GLY A 38 -10.21 -4.14 -1.66
CA GLY A 38 -10.90 -4.00 -2.94
C GLY A 38 -10.07 -3.18 -3.94
N VAL A 39 -10.29 -3.42 -5.23
CA VAL A 39 -9.68 -2.65 -6.33
C VAL A 39 -10.79 -1.95 -7.11
N CYS A 40 -10.55 -0.70 -7.50
CA CYS A 40 -11.48 0.09 -8.29
C CYS A 40 -10.76 0.98 -9.32
N HIS A 41 -11.54 1.80 -10.04
CA HIS A 41 -11.00 2.66 -11.10
C HIS A 41 -10.04 3.75 -10.57
N SER A 42 -10.19 4.20 -9.32
CA SER A 42 -9.26 5.20 -8.77
C SER A 42 -7.84 4.67 -8.63
N ASP A 43 -7.68 3.37 -8.37
CA ASP A 43 -6.36 2.73 -8.25
C ASP A 43 -5.65 2.71 -9.62
N LEU A 44 -6.40 2.39 -10.68
CA LEU A 44 -5.89 2.47 -12.06
C LEU A 44 -5.48 3.90 -12.44
N HIS A 45 -6.28 4.90 -12.06
CA HIS A 45 -5.93 6.30 -12.28
C HIS A 45 -4.68 6.71 -11.49
N ALA A 46 -4.54 6.29 -10.24
CA ALA A 46 -3.39 6.60 -9.40
C ALA A 46 -2.07 6.00 -9.93
N VAL A 47 -2.13 4.83 -10.58
CA VAL A 47 -0.94 4.20 -11.17
C VAL A 47 -0.53 4.87 -12.48
N ARG A 48 -1.48 5.40 -13.26
CA ARG A 48 -1.22 5.83 -14.65
C ARG A 48 -1.05 7.34 -14.85
N ASN A 49 -1.56 8.16 -13.94
CA ASN A 49 -1.48 9.63 -14.00
C ASN A 49 -0.31 10.16 -13.18
#